data_AF-A0A920P6A1-F1
#
_entry.id   AF-A0A920P6A1-F1
#
_cell.length_a   1.000
_cell.length_b   1.000
_cell.length_c   1.000
_cell.angle_alpha   90.00
_cell.angle_beta   90.00
_cell.angle_gamma   90.00
#
_symmetry.space_group_name_H-M   'P 1'
#
loop_
_entity.id
_entity.type
_entity.pdbx_description
1 polymer ?
#
loop_
_entity_poly.entity_id
_entity_poly.type
_entity_poly.pdbx_seq_one_letter_code
_entity_poly.pdbx_strand_id
1 'polypeptide(L)' 'MKGKRKCEILSGTTSFKGGTRRIFCELVGRAGLLALASVPGCRADARLRAIGSYPFKLGVASGDPEPELVALWTRLDPRP' A
#
# COMPACT_ATOMS: atom_id res chain seq x y z
N MET A 1 -31.22 -59.81 -4.24
CA MET A 1 -31.78 -59.56 -5.59
C MET A 1 -31.64 -58.06 -5.91
N LYS A 2 -30.95 -57.72 -7.01
CA LYS A 2 -31.05 -56.51 -7.88
C LYS A 2 -31.55 -55.21 -7.20
N GLY A 3 -30.77 -54.15 -6.99
CA GLY A 3 -29.86 -53.48 -7.93
C GLY A 3 -30.59 -52.38 -8.71
N LYS A 4 -30.35 -51.10 -8.40
CA LYS A 4 -30.45 -49.89 -9.28
C LYS A 4 -29.69 -48.75 -8.57
N ARG A 5 -28.44 -48.44 -8.92
CA ARG A 5 -28.04 -47.47 -9.96
C ARG A 5 -28.90 -46.20 -9.97
N LYS A 6 -28.40 -45.14 -9.32
CA LYS A 6 -28.34 -43.83 -9.98
C LYS A 6 -27.22 -42.98 -9.37
N CYS A 7 -26.05 -43.16 -9.97
CA CYS A 7 -24.95 -42.21 -9.93
C CYS A 7 -25.39 -41.02 -10.81
N GLU A 8 -25.84 -39.96 -10.16
CA GLU A 8 -26.25 -38.66 -10.70
C GLU A 8 -25.95 -37.74 -9.50
N ILE A 9 -25.06 -36.76 -9.48
CA ILE A 9 -24.61 -35.81 -10.49
C ILE A 9 -23.22 -35.36 -9.99
N LEU A 10 -22.15 -35.91 -10.55
CA LEU A 10 -20.81 -35.34 -10.42
C LEU A 10 -20.33 -35.02 -11.83
N SER A 11 -20.94 -33.99 -12.42
CA SER A 11 -20.44 -33.41 -13.67
C SER A 11 -20.73 -31.91 -13.67
N GLY A 12 -20.23 -31.23 -12.64
CA GLY A 12 -19.87 -29.83 -12.76
C GLY A 12 -18.46 -29.79 -13.33
N THR A 13 -18.33 -29.91 -14.64
CA THR A 13 -17.08 -29.61 -15.33
C THR A 13 -16.77 -28.14 -15.12
N THR A 14 -15.94 -27.82 -14.12
CA THR A 14 -15.20 -26.55 -14.11
C THR A 14 -14.19 -26.62 -15.25
N SER A 15 -14.70 -26.39 -16.46
CA SER A 15 -13.89 -26.10 -17.64
C SER A 15 -13.25 -24.74 -17.41
N PHE A 16 -12.03 -24.76 -16.85
CA PHE A 16 -11.20 -23.57 -16.78
C PHE A 16 -10.69 -23.30 -18.20
N LYS A 17 -11.55 -22.68 -19.00
CA LYS A 17 -11.25 -22.28 -20.39
C LYS A 17 -10.08 -21.29 -20.31
N GLY A 18 -8.96 -21.65 -20.93
CA GLY A 18 -7.66 -20.97 -20.82
C GLY A 18 -7.77 -19.46 -20.70
N GLY A 19 -7.19 -18.90 -19.63
CA GLY A 19 -7.29 -17.49 -19.28
C GLY A 19 -6.77 -16.61 -20.41
N THR A 20 -7.68 -15.86 -21.04
CA THR A 20 -7.31 -14.80 -21.97
C THR A 20 -6.58 -13.70 -21.20
N ARG A 21 -5.57 -13.05 -21.80
CA ARG A 21 -4.77 -11.96 -21.20
C ARG A 21 -5.62 -10.87 -20.52
N ARG A 22 -6.82 -10.60 -21.04
CA ARG A 22 -7.79 -9.66 -20.46
C ARG A 22 -8.27 -10.06 -19.07
N ILE A 23 -8.63 -11.34 -18.88
CA ILE A 23 -9.10 -11.86 -17.59
C ILE A 23 -7.98 -11.78 -16.55
N PHE A 24 -6.74 -12.06 -16.96
CA PHE A 24 -5.58 -11.89 -16.10
C PHE A 24 -5.37 -10.42 -15.70
N CYS A 25 -5.40 -9.48 -16.66
CA CYS A 25 -5.28 -8.05 -16.36
C CYS A 25 -6.41 -7.54 -15.46
N GLU A 26 -7.65 -8.00 -15.66
CA GLU A 26 -8.80 -7.64 -14.82
C GLU A 26 -8.64 -8.17 -13.39
N LEU A 27 -8.19 -9.41 -13.24
CA LEU A 27 -7.96 -10.03 -11.93
C LEU A 27 -6.84 -9.32 -11.17
N VAL A 28 -5.70 -9.10 -11.83
CA VAL A 28 -4.52 -8.43 -11.22
C VAL A 28 -4.81 -6.96 -10.95
N GLY A 29 -5.50 -6.25 -11.85
CA GLY A 29 -5.88 -4.85 -11.65
C GLY A 29 -6.81 -4.65 -10.44
N ARG A 30 -7.80 -5.53 -10.27
CA ARG A 30 -8.70 -5.49 -9.10
C ARG A 30 -7.97 -5.82 -7.80
N ALA A 31 -7.08 -6.82 -7.82
CA ALA A 31 -6.25 -7.15 -6.66
C ALA A 31 -5.28 -6.01 -6.30
N GLY A 32 -4.70 -5.33 -7.30
CA GLY A 32 -3.81 -4.19 -7.09
C GLY A 32 -4.50 -2.99 -6.44
N LEU A 33 -5.75 -2.69 -6.81
CA LEU A 33 -6.52 -1.62 -6.15
C LEU A 33 -6.81 -1.93 -4.67
N LEU A 34 -7.11 -3.19 -4.34
CA LEU A 34 -7.30 -3.61 -2.95
C LEU A 34 -5.98 -3.54 -2.14
N ALA A 35 -4.86 -3.89 -2.77
CA ALA A 35 -3.54 -3.75 -2.15
C ALA A 35 -3.16 -2.27 -1.96
N LEU A 36 -3.53 -1.38 -2.88
CA LEU A 36 -3.27 0.05 -2.74
C LEU A 36 -4.14 0.68 -1.64
N ALA A 37 -5.35 0.17 -1.42
CA ALA A 37 -6.22 0.63 -0.34
C ALA A 37 -5.64 0.35 1.07
N SER A 38 -4.76 -0.65 1.21
CA SER A 38 -4.06 -0.95 2.46
C SER A 38 -2.70 -0.27 2.59
N VAL A 39 -2.22 0.41 1.54
CA VAL A 39 -1.03 1.24 1.64
C VAL A 39 -1.37 2.43 2.54
N PRO A 40 -0.65 2.63 3.66
CA PRO A 40 -0.81 3.84 4.44
C PRO A 40 -0.48 5.02 3.53
N GLY A 41 -1.49 5.76 3.10
CA GLY A 41 -1.30 6.97 2.30
C GLY A 41 -0.37 7.94 3.05
N CYS A 42 0.26 8.85 2.30
CA CYS A 42 1.02 9.96 2.87
C CYS A 42 0.10 10.83 3.72
N ARG A 43 -0.20 10.39 4.94
CA ARG A 43 -0.90 11.19 5.93
C ARG A 43 0.05 12.32 6.27
N ALA A 44 -0.40 13.55 6.07
CA ALA A 44 0.25 14.71 6.65
C ALA A 44 0.49 14.40 8.13
N ASP A 45 1.76 14.42 8.55
CA ASP A 45 2.15 14.01 9.89
C ASP A 45 1.33 14.84 10.88
N ALA A 46 0.54 14.17 11.73
CA ALA A 46 -0.35 14.83 12.66
C ALA A 46 0.43 15.74 13.63
N ARG A 47 1.74 15.52 13.80
CA ARG A 47 2.63 16.38 14.58
C ARG A 47 2.83 17.76 13.95
N LEU A 48 2.70 17.89 12.63
CA LEU A 48 2.74 19.21 11.97
C LEU A 48 1.52 20.07 12.33
N ARG A 49 0.38 19.45 12.65
CA ARG A 49 -0.82 20.18 13.14
C ARG A 49 -0.62 20.77 14.54
N ALA A 50 0.37 20.27 15.30
CA ALA A 50 0.69 20.76 16.63
C ALA A 50 1.68 21.95 16.63
N ILE A 51 2.13 22.41 15.46
CA ILE A 51 3.04 23.56 15.33
C ILE A 51 2.22 24.84 15.46
N GLY A 52 1.83 25.19 16.68
CA GLY A 52 1.12 26.44 17.00
C GLY A 52 2.02 27.67 17.13
N SER A 53 3.34 27.50 17.12
CA SER A 53 4.35 28.55 17.30
C SER A 53 5.61 28.22 16.49
N TYR A 54 6.55 29.17 16.38
CA TYR A 54 7.80 29.01 15.63
C TYR A 54 8.60 27.79 16.17
N PRO A 55 8.78 26.71 15.37
CA PRO A 55 9.27 25.44 15.88
C PRO A 55 10.80 25.31 15.87
N PHE A 56 11.50 26.20 15.16
CA PHE A 56 12.97 26.14 15.01
C PHE A 56 13.70 26.86 16.15
N LYS A 57 13.24 26.66 17.39
CA LYS A 57 13.86 27.29 18.57
C LYS A 57 15.26 26.76 18.85
N LEU A 58 15.52 25.52 18.45
CA LEU A 58 16.83 24.85 18.58
C LEU A 58 17.77 25.20 17.42
N GLY A 59 17.33 26.05 16.49
CA GLY A 59 18.12 26.46 15.33
C GLY A 59 18.15 25.43 14.19
N VAL A 60 19.00 25.72 13.22
CA VAL A 60 19.25 24.92 12.02
C VAL A 60 20.76 24.76 11.91
N ALA A 61 21.21 23.57 11.54
CA ALA A 61 22.61 23.27 11.33
C ALA A 61 22.83 22.57 9.99
N SER A 62 24.05 22.72 9.48
CA SER A 62 24.53 22.08 8.26
C SER A 62 25.78 21.26 8.55
N GLY A 63 26.01 20.22 7.76
CA GLY A 63 27.19 19.37 7.89
C GLY A 63 27.24 18.32 6.80
N ASP A 64 28.33 17.55 6.83
CA ASP A 64 28.69 16.57 5.78
C ASP A 64 28.63 17.17 4.35
N PRO A 65 29.49 18.17 4.04
CA PRO A 65 29.53 18.77 2.73
C PRO A 65 30.26 17.86 1.74
N GLU A 66 29.52 17.42 0.72
CA GLU A 66 30.02 16.84 -0.51
C GLU A 66 30.09 17.92 -1.60
N PRO A 67 30.85 17.72 -2.69
CA PRO A 67 31.03 18.76 -3.73
C PRO A 67 29.72 19.29 -4.35
N GLU A 68 28.65 18.49 -4.31
CA GLU A 68 27.36 18.81 -4.93
C GLU A 68 26.21 18.98 -3.92
N LEU A 69 26.41 18.64 -2.63
CA LEU A 69 25.34 18.56 -1.65
C LEU A 69 25.84 18.76 -0.22
N VAL A 70 24.94 19.20 0.66
CA VAL A 70 25.21 19.34 2.09
C VAL A 70 24.00 18.87 2.87
N ALA A 71 24.22 18.16 3.97
CA ALA A 71 23.13 17.78 4.85
C ALA A 71 22.68 18.99 5.68
N LEU A 72 21.36 19.21 5.74
CA LEU A 72 20.72 20.18 6.63
C LEU A 72 19.90 19.42 7.66
N TRP A 73 20.05 19.76 8.94
CA TRP A 73 19.21 19.20 9.99
C TRP A 73 18.69 20.27 10.94
N THR A 74 17.51 19.98 11.49
CA THR A 74 16.87 20.77 12.54
C THR A 74 16.00 19.86 13.39
N ARG A 75 15.74 20.26 14.63
CA ARG A 75 14.83 19.58 15.53
C ARG A 75 13.64 20.48 15.81
N LEU A 76 12.44 20.00 15.48
CA LEU A 76 11.20 20.70 15.76
C LEU A 76 10.86 20.57 17.26
N ASP A 77 10.54 21.69 17.88
CA ASP A 77 9.96 21.75 19.22
C ASP A 77 8.45 22.01 19.12
N PRO A 78 7.60 20.97 19.24
CA PRO A 78 6.16 21.10 19.06
C PRO A 78 5.43 21.69 20.28
N ARG A 79 6.10 22.01 21.39
CA ARG A 79 5.48 22.57 22.60
C ARG A 79 6.41 23.61 23.25
N PRO A 80 6.04 24.91 23.30
CA PRO A 80 6.68 25.87 24.19
C PRO A 80 6.52 25.54 25.66
#